data_AF-Q8RSU8-F1
#
_entry.id   AF-Q8RSU8-F1
#
_cell.length_a   1.000
_cell.length_b   1.000
_cell.length_c   1.000
_cell.angle_alpha   90.00
_cell.angle_beta   90.00
_cell.angle_gamma   90.00
#
_symmetry.space_group_name_H-M   'P 1'
#
loop_
_entity.id
_entity.type
_entity.pdbx_description
1 polymer ?
#
loop_
_entity_poly.entity_id
_entity_poly.type
_entity_poly.pdbx_seq_one_letter_code
_entity_poly.pdbx_strand_id
1 'polypeptide(L)'
;MKSEFPVSGTRRFEHAADTQNFGEELGRHLEAGDVVILDGPLGAGKTTFTQGIARGLQVKGRVTSPTFVIAREHRSEIGGPDL
;
A
#
# COMPACT_ATOMS: atom_id res chain seq x y z
N MET A 1 9.90 7.54 -4.86
CA MET A 1 8.60 8.18 -4.60
C MET A 1 8.55 9.51 -5.32
N LYS A 2 7.50 9.74 -6.10
CA LYS A 2 7.35 10.96 -6.92
C LYS A 2 7.31 12.22 -6.04
N SER A 3 8.00 13.27 -6.48
CA SER A 3 8.12 14.55 -5.73
C SER A 3 6.80 15.29 -5.50
N GLU A 4 5.73 14.91 -6.21
CA GLU A 4 4.40 15.50 -6.12
C GLU A 4 3.63 15.06 -4.86
N PHE A 5 4.04 13.95 -4.22
CA PHE A 5 3.38 13.47 -3.01
C PHE A 5 3.91 14.20 -1.77
N PRO A 6 3.04 14.71 -0.86
CA PRO A 6 3.47 15.46 0.32
C PRO A 6 4.45 14.67 1.20
N VAL A 7 5.55 15.32 1.62
CA VAL A 7 6.58 14.72 2.49
C VAL A 7 6.07 14.39 3.90
N SER A 8 4.99 15.05 4.34
CA SER A 8 4.35 14.78 5.63
C SER A 8 2.91 15.30 5.62
N GLY A 9 2.06 14.74 6.47
CA GLY A 9 0.69 15.21 6.65
C GLY A 9 -0.10 14.34 7.61
N THR A 10 -1.36 14.71 7.82
CA THR A 10 -2.31 13.94 8.63
C THR A 10 -3.66 13.94 7.94
N ARG A 11 -4.31 12.78 7.87
CA ARG A 11 -5.67 12.61 7.38
C ARG A 11 -6.45 11.76 8.39
N ARG A 12 -7.76 11.98 8.47
CA ARG A 12 -8.70 11.20 9.29
C ARG A 12 -9.75 10.61 8.38
N PHE A 13 -10.09 9.35 8.64
CA PHE A 13 -11.00 8.56 7.83
C PHE A 13 -12.00 7.84 8.73
N GLU A 14 -13.28 7.90 8.38
CA GLU A 14 -14.35 7.25 9.13
C GLU A 14 -14.62 5.83 8.62
N HIS A 15 -14.23 5.54 7.37
CA HIS A 15 -14.54 4.27 6.73
C HIS A 15 -13.29 3.59 6.14
N ALA A 16 -13.31 2.26 6.15
CA ALA A 16 -12.24 1.44 5.59
C ALA A 16 -12.01 1.72 4.09
N ALA A 17 -13.06 2.09 3.35
CA ALA A 17 -12.96 2.46 1.94
C ALA A 17 -12.09 3.71 1.74
N ASP A 18 -12.19 4.70 2.62
CA ASP A 18 -11.36 5.93 2.53
C ASP A 18 -9.88 5.61 2.77
N THR A 19 -9.59 4.73 3.73
CA THR A 19 -8.24 4.22 3.97
C THR A 19 -7.69 3.46 2.75
N GLN A 20 -8.53 2.67 2.06
CA GLN A 20 -8.11 2.01 0.81
C GLN A 20 -7.84 3.01 -0.30
N ASN A 21 -8.72 4.01 -0.47
CA ASN A 21 -8.55 5.05 -1.49
C ASN A 21 -7.28 5.85 -1.26
N PHE A 22 -6.97 6.18 -0.01
CA PHE A 22 -5.71 6.85 0.34
C PHE A 22 -4.49 5.95 0.10
N GLY A 23 -4.59 4.66 0.40
CA GLY A 23 -3.53 3.71 0.05
C GLY A 23 -3.29 3.63 -1.45
N GLU A 24 -4.35 3.65 -2.26
CA GLU A 24 -4.26 3.66 -3.72
C GLU A 24 -3.62 4.94 -4.26
N GLU A 25 -3.99 6.10 -3.70
CA GLU A 25 -3.34 7.39 -3.98
C GLU A 25 -1.83 7.30 -3.73
N LEU A 26 -1.40 6.81 -2.55
CA LEU A 26 0.01 6.62 -2.23
C LEU A 26 0.66 5.63 -3.21
N GLY A 27 0.04 4.48 -3.48
CA GLY A 27 0.57 3.45 -4.35
C GLY A 27 0.93 3.95 -5.76
N ARG A 28 0.14 4.88 -6.32
CA ARG A 28 0.42 5.49 -7.64
C ARG A 28 1.64 6.43 -7.66
N HIS A 29 2.13 6.84 -6.49
CA HIS A 29 3.29 7.71 -6.33
C HIS A 29 4.55 6.96 -5.87
N LEU A 30 4.43 5.69 -5.51
CA LEU A 30 5.58 4.84 -5.20
C LEU A 30 6.36 4.49 -6.48
N GLU A 31 7.66 4.30 -6.31
CA GLU A 31 8.61 3.95 -7.35
C GLU A 31 9.48 2.78 -6.87
N ALA A 32 10.19 2.15 -7.80
CA ALA A 32 11.11 1.06 -7.46
C ALA A 32 12.16 1.53 -6.44
N GLY A 33 12.36 0.72 -5.39
CA GLY A 33 13.28 1.03 -4.29
C GLY A 33 12.63 1.74 -3.08
N ASP A 34 11.38 2.20 -3.19
CA ASP A 34 10.68 2.79 -2.05
C ASP A 34 10.34 1.73 -0.98
N VAL A 35 10.45 2.15 0.29
CA VAL A 35 10.07 1.32 1.44
C VAL A 35 9.01 2.06 2.25
N VAL A 36 7.83 1.45 2.39
CA VAL A 36 6.73 2.00 3.20
C VAL A 36 6.62 1.22 4.50
N ILE A 37 6.78 1.92 5.63
CA ILE A 37 6.63 1.35 6.97
C ILE A 37 5.28 1.77 7.54
N LEU A 38 4.47 0.80 7.97
CA LEU A 38 3.19 1.04 8.62
C LEU A 38 3.28 0.67 10.11
N ASP A 39 3.11 1.65 10.98
CA ASP A 39 3.07 1.46 12.43
C ASP A 39 1.65 1.63 12.99
N GLY A 40 1.36 0.92 14.07
CA GLY A 40 0.10 1.04 14.79
C GLY A 40 -0.38 -0.29 15.38
N PRO A 41 -1.36 -0.26 16.30
CA PRO A 41 -1.83 -1.45 17.02
C PRO A 41 -2.56 -2.47 16.11
N LEU A 42 -2.86 -3.64 16.67
CA LEU A 42 -3.76 -4.60 16.02
C LEU A 42 -5.11 -3.93 15.71
N GLY A 43 -5.65 -4.18 14.51
CA GLY A 43 -6.90 -3.57 14.08
C GLY A 43 -6.80 -2.13 13.58
N ALA A 44 -5.63 -1.47 13.61
CA ALA A 44 -5.45 -0.09 13.15
C ALA A 44 -5.67 0.14 11.63
N GLY A 45 -6.05 -0.89 10.86
CA GLY A 45 -6.30 -0.77 9.42
C GLY A 45 -5.06 -0.89 8.52
N LYS A 46 -3.89 -1.31 9.05
CA LYS A 46 -2.65 -1.49 8.26
C LYS A 46 -2.88 -2.33 7.00
N THR A 47 -3.49 -3.51 7.13
CA THR A 47 -3.80 -4.39 5.99
C THR A 47 -4.76 -3.74 4.99
N THR A 48 -5.77 -3.01 5.48
CA THR A 48 -6.71 -2.26 4.64
C THR A 48 -5.98 -1.20 3.82
N PHE A 49 -5.03 -0.49 4.43
CA PHE A 49 -4.19 0.48 3.75
C PHE A 49 -3.28 -0.18 2.70
N THR A 50 -2.61 -1.29 3.05
CA THR A 50 -1.77 -2.07 2.12
C THR A 50 -2.56 -2.58 0.91
N GLN A 51 -3.83 -2.97 1.08
CA GLN A 51 -4.70 -3.34 -0.04
C GLN A 51 -4.95 -2.17 -1.00
N GLY A 52 -5.10 -0.95 -0.46
CA GLY A 52 -5.14 0.27 -1.27
C GLY A 52 -3.86 0.46 -2.07
N ILE A 53 -2.70 0.39 -1.40
CA ILE A 53 -1.38 0.50 -2.08
C ILE A 53 -1.27 -0.52 -3.21
N ALA A 54 -1.66 -1.77 -2.95
CA ALA A 54 -1.63 -2.83 -3.93
C ALA A 54 -2.48 -2.53 -5.18
N ARG A 55 -3.65 -1.89 -5.02
CA ARG A 55 -4.45 -1.41 -6.16
C ARG A 55 -3.70 -0.32 -6.94
N GLY A 56 -3.10 0.63 -6.25
CA GLY A 56 -2.32 1.71 -6.87
C GLY A 56 -1.10 1.22 -7.65
N LEU A 57 -0.49 0.13 -7.18
CA LEU A 57 0.63 -0.58 -7.83
C LEU A 57 0.19 -1.64 -8.86
N GLN A 58 -1.11 -1.80 -9.08
CA GLN A 58 -1.69 -2.79 -10.00
C GLN A 58 -1.22 -4.23 -9.69
N VAL A 59 -1.23 -4.60 -8.41
CA VAL A 59 -0.92 -5.96 -7.95
C VAL A 59 -1.98 -6.96 -8.43
N LYS A 60 -1.52 -8.09 -8.95
CA LYS A 60 -2.36 -9.21 -9.35
C LYS A 60 -2.92 -9.96 -8.13
N GLY A 61 -4.24 -10.08 -8.08
CA GLY A 61 -4.93 -10.86 -7.07
C GLY A 61 -5.06 -10.17 -5.71
N ARG A 62 -5.40 -10.93 -4.67
CA ARG A 62 -5.73 -10.37 -3.35
C ARG A 62 -4.49 -10.23 -2.48
N VAL A 63 -4.37 -9.07 -1.82
CA VAL A 63 -3.40 -8.84 -0.73
C VAL A 63 -4.06 -9.12 0.62
N THR A 64 -3.41 -9.99 1.40
CA THR A 64 -3.87 -10.42 2.72
C THR A 64 -2.73 -10.32 3.72
N SER A 65 -3.07 -10.23 5.01
CA SER A 65 -2.08 -10.21 6.08
C SER A 65 -1.21 -11.47 6.04
N PRO A 66 0.12 -11.34 6.04
CA PRO A 66 1.03 -12.48 6.15
C PRO A 66 1.13 -12.91 7.62
N THR A 67 0.01 -13.19 8.30
CA THR A 67 0.00 -13.38 9.76
C THR A 67 0.88 -14.53 10.25
N PHE A 68 1.05 -15.58 9.43
CA PHE A 68 1.86 -16.76 9.74
C PHE A 68 3.09 -16.92 8.86
N VAL A 69 3.31 -15.99 7.92
CA VAL A 69 4.45 -16.02 6.99
C VAL A 69 5.19 -14.71 7.12
N ILE A 70 6.52 -14.70 7.14
CA ILE A 70 7.26 -13.45 7.40
C ILE A 70 6.98 -12.39 6.33
N ALA A 71 6.85 -12.82 5.06
CA ALA A 71 6.59 -11.93 3.94
C ALA A 71 5.77 -12.64 2.85
N ARG A 72 5.16 -11.83 1.98
CA ARG A 72 4.53 -12.26 0.72
C ARG A 72 5.04 -11.37 -0.39
N GLU A 73 5.37 -12.00 -1.51
CA GLU A 73 5.68 -11.31 -2.75
C GLU A 73 4.44 -11.32 -3.65
N HIS A 74 4.17 -10.19 -4.30
CA HIS A 74 3.00 -9.98 -5.12
C HIS A 74 3.43 -9.53 -6.52
N ARG A 75 2.95 -10.23 -7.55
CA ARG A 75 3.24 -9.87 -8.95
C ARG A 75 2.36 -8.72 -9.41
N SER A 76 2.88 -7.86 -10.28
CA SER A 76 2.08 -6.82 -10.94
C SER A 76 1.30 -7.38 -12.15
N GLU A 77 0.18 -6.73 -12.48
CA GLU A 77 -0.62 -6.97 -13.68
C GLU A 77 0.00 -6.34 -14.94
N ILE A 78 0.82 -5.29 -14.79
CA ILE A 78 1.43 -4.55 -15.90
C ILE A 78 2.89 -4.93 -16.17
N GLY A 79 3.38 -6.00 -15.52
CA GLY A 79 4.81 -6.33 -15.48
C GLY A 79 5.53 -5.67 -14.29
N GLY A 80 6.65 -6.24 -13.87
CA GLY A 80 7.51 -5.66 -12.83
C GLY A 80 8.64 -4.83 -13.44
N PRO A 81 9.36 -4.03 -12.64
CA PRO A 81 10.66 -3.53 -13.09
C PRO A 81 11.53 -4.71 -13.53
N ASP A 82 12.34 -4.52 -14.58
CA ASP A 82 13.39 -5.48 -14.93
C ASP A 82 14.30 -5.64 -13.71
N LEU A 83 14.23 -6.80 -13.06
CA LEU A 83 15.09 -7.15 -11.92
C LEU A 83 16.49 -7.52 -12.42
#